data_AF-A0A9D5Q9S3-F1
#
_entry.id   AF-A0A9D5Q9S3-F1
#
_cell.length_a   1.000
_cell.length_b   1.000
_cell.length_c   1.000
_cell.angle_alpha   90.00
_cell.angle_beta   90.00
_cell.angle_gamma   90.00
#
_symmetry.space_group_name_H-M   'P 1'
#
loop_
_entity.id
_entity.type
_entity.pdbx_description
1 polymer ?
#
loop_
_entity_poly.entity_id
_entity_poly.type
_entity_poly.pdbx_seq_one_letter_code
_entity_poly.pdbx_strand_id
1 'polypeptide(L)'
;YFYKFKDDYGGLARRLDPPIRSDQAKKAIATLESLRLIERDNEGYCRQTARVITTGKGYVRTLQTANFQAATMNLARESLDRHSREDRDISTLTLTVSPESLAKIKMEIEALQNRILKIVETDETVDRVYQVNFQVFPLTKHEEDSQ
;
A
#
# COMPACT_ATOMS: atom_id res chain seq x y z
N TYR A 1 13.34 -13.83 -1.55
CA TYR A 1 11.96 -14.11 -2.01
C TYR A 1 11.11 -14.38 -0.79
N PHE A 2 10.12 -13.53 -0.49
CA PHE A 2 9.16 -13.84 0.58
C PHE A 2 8.28 -15.06 0.21
N TYR A 3 7.85 -15.14 -1.05
CA TYR A 3 7.06 -16.26 -1.55
C TYR A 3 7.53 -16.65 -2.97
N LYS A 4 7.84 -17.93 -3.18
CA LYS A 4 8.20 -18.47 -4.49
C LYS A 4 6.93 -18.87 -5.24
N PHE A 5 6.46 -17.99 -6.12
CA PHE A 5 5.26 -18.21 -6.92
C PHE A 5 5.59 -18.72 -8.33
N LYS A 6 4.96 -19.83 -8.74
CA LYS A 6 5.00 -20.39 -10.11
C LYS A 6 3.63 -20.96 -10.47
N ASP A 7 2.79 -20.12 -11.06
CA ASP A 7 1.47 -20.43 -11.64
C ASP A 7 0.43 -21.14 -10.72
N ASP A 8 0.73 -21.34 -9.43
CA ASP A 8 -0.25 -21.78 -8.41
C ASP A 8 -1.09 -20.60 -7.93
N TYR A 9 -1.98 -20.12 -8.81
CA TYR A 9 -2.86 -18.99 -8.51
C TYR A 9 -3.81 -19.28 -7.34
N GLY A 10 -4.20 -20.55 -7.14
CA GLY A 10 -5.06 -20.95 -6.03
C GLY A 10 -4.34 -20.87 -4.69
N GLY A 11 -3.10 -21.34 -4.62
CA GLY A 11 -2.24 -21.19 -3.46
C GLY A 11 -1.94 -19.72 -3.14
N LEU A 12 -1.58 -18.93 -4.15
CA LEU A 12 -1.35 -17.48 -3.98
C LEU A 12 -2.60 -16.78 -3.42
N ALA A 13 -3.78 -17.06 -4.00
CA ALA A 13 -5.02 -16.39 -3.62
C ALA A 13 -5.44 -16.66 -2.17
N ARG A 14 -5.20 -17.88 -1.67
CA ARG A 14 -5.51 -18.28 -0.28
C ARG A 14 -4.55 -17.71 0.75
N ARG A 15 -3.36 -17.26 0.34
CA ARG A 15 -2.37 -16.63 1.25
C ARG A 15 -2.66 -15.16 1.53
N LEU A 16 -3.50 -14.52 0.71
CA LEU A 16 -3.93 -13.16 0.96
C LEU A 16 -4.97 -13.14 2.07
N ASP A 17 -4.98 -12.06 2.84
CA ASP A 17 -5.98 -11.80 3.86
C ASP A 17 -6.60 -10.40 3.66
N PRO A 18 -7.82 -10.30 3.09
CA PRO A 18 -8.73 -11.41 2.79
C PRO A 18 -8.31 -12.21 1.55
N PRO A 19 -8.69 -13.50 1.47
CA PRO A 19 -8.41 -14.30 0.28
C PRO A 19 -9.20 -13.78 -0.92
N ILE A 20 -8.63 -13.96 -2.10
CA ILE A 20 -9.29 -13.62 -3.38
C ILE A 20 -9.61 -14.89 -4.16
N ARG A 21 -10.31 -14.75 -5.30
CA ARG A 21 -10.52 -15.87 -6.22
C ARG A 21 -9.27 -16.13 -7.07
N SER A 22 -9.04 -17.38 -7.43
CA SER A 22 -7.87 -17.79 -8.23
C SER A 22 -7.77 -17.08 -9.58
N ASP A 23 -8.90 -16.74 -10.21
CA ASP A 23 -8.92 -15.98 -11.47
C ASP A 23 -8.60 -14.49 -11.27
N GLN A 24 -8.95 -13.92 -10.10
CA GLN A 24 -8.52 -12.59 -9.71
C GLN A 24 -7.00 -12.56 -9.50
N ALA A 25 -6.43 -13.56 -8.83
CA ALA A 25 -4.98 -13.70 -8.67
C ALA A 25 -4.28 -13.80 -10.03
N LYS A 26 -4.81 -14.61 -10.96
CA LYS A 26 -4.29 -14.71 -12.32
C LYS A 26 -4.30 -13.38 -13.06
N LYS A 27 -5.43 -12.65 -13.02
CA LYS A 27 -5.54 -11.31 -13.62
C LYS A 27 -4.57 -10.33 -12.98
N ALA A 28 -4.40 -10.36 -11.67
CA ALA A 28 -3.49 -9.48 -10.94
C ALA A 28 -2.03 -9.72 -11.35
N ILE A 29 -1.58 -10.97 -11.44
CA ILE A 29 -0.23 -11.32 -11.92
C ILE A 29 0.00 -10.80 -13.34
N ALA A 30 -0.94 -11.02 -14.26
CA ALA A 30 -0.82 -10.53 -15.63
C ALA A 30 -0.74 -8.99 -15.69
N THR A 31 -1.49 -8.28 -14.84
CA THR A 31 -1.39 -6.82 -14.72
C THR A 31 -0.03 -6.38 -14.18
N LEU A 32 0.49 -7.05 -13.15
CA LEU A 32 1.79 -6.71 -12.57
C LEU A 32 2.93 -6.96 -13.58
N GLU A 33 2.85 -8.03 -14.37
CA GLU A 33 3.79 -8.31 -15.46
C GLU A 33 3.72 -7.23 -16.56
N SER A 34 2.51 -6.83 -16.99
CA SER A 34 2.34 -5.81 -18.03
C SER A 34 2.81 -4.42 -17.60
N LEU A 35 2.67 -4.11 -16.31
CA LEU A 35 3.20 -2.90 -15.68
C LEU A 35 4.70 -2.99 -15.36
N ARG A 36 5.36 -4.13 -15.62
CA ARG A 36 6.77 -4.40 -15.28
C ARG A 36 7.07 -4.22 -13.79
N LEU A 37 6.09 -4.49 -12.93
CA LEU A 37 6.27 -4.51 -11.47
C LEU A 37 6.78 -5.87 -10.98
N ILE A 38 6.53 -6.91 -11.77
CA ILE A 38 7.13 -8.24 -11.60
C ILE A 38 7.63 -8.74 -12.95
N GLU A 39 8.59 -9.67 -12.90
CA GLU A 39 9.13 -10.38 -14.05
C GLU A 39 9.37 -11.85 -13.69
N ARG A 40 9.56 -12.70 -14.70
CA ARG A 40 9.89 -14.12 -14.49
C ARG A 40 11.40 -14.31 -14.55
N ASP A 41 11.93 -15.08 -13.61
CA ASP A 41 13.32 -15.52 -13.69
C ASP A 41 13.50 -16.72 -14.64
N ASN A 42 14.75 -17.16 -14.81
CA ASN A 42 15.10 -18.26 -15.71
C ASN A 42 14.42 -19.60 -15.35
N GLU A 43 13.95 -19.75 -14.11
CA GLU A 43 13.25 -20.94 -13.62
C GLU A 43 11.72 -20.80 -13.72
N GLY A 44 11.23 -19.64 -14.17
CA GLY A 44 9.82 -19.32 -14.38
C GLY A 44 9.10 -18.81 -13.13
N TYR A 45 9.81 -18.51 -12.03
CA TYR A 45 9.23 -17.92 -10.82
C TYR A 45 9.06 -16.42 -10.97
N CYS A 46 7.99 -15.87 -10.38
CA CYS A 46 7.80 -14.43 -10.34
C CYS A 46 8.73 -13.78 -9.32
N ARG A 47 9.40 -12.71 -9.77
CA ARG A 47 10.31 -11.84 -9.03
C ARG A 47 9.82 -10.40 -9.15
N GLN A 48 9.84 -9.64 -8.05
CA GLN A 48 9.58 -8.20 -8.11
C GLN A 48 10.72 -7.49 -8.84
N THR A 49 10.39 -6.50 -9.67
CA THR A 49 11.40 -5.67 -10.36
C THR A 49 12.01 -4.62 -9.43
N ALA A 50 11.27 -4.22 -8.39
CA ALA A 50 11.74 -3.39 -7.29
C ALA A 50 11.23 -3.94 -5.95
N ARG A 51 12.04 -3.85 -4.88
CA ARG A 51 11.64 -4.28 -3.52
C ARG A 51 10.53 -3.41 -2.91
N VAL A 52 10.32 -2.21 -3.44
CA VAL A 52 9.37 -1.23 -2.94
C VAL A 52 8.58 -0.68 -4.12
N ILE A 53 7.26 -0.77 -4.03
CA ILE A 53 6.34 -0.09 -4.95
C ILE A 53 5.79 1.12 -4.20
N THR A 54 6.08 2.31 -4.72
CA THR A 54 5.49 3.57 -4.23
C THR A 54 4.63 4.17 -5.33
N THR A 55 3.66 5.01 -4.97
CA THR A 55 2.88 5.78 -5.95
C THR A 55 3.69 6.92 -6.60
N GLY A 56 5.01 7.00 -6.37
CA GLY A 56 5.88 8.06 -6.87
C GLY A 56 5.74 9.39 -6.12
N LYS A 57 6.75 10.26 -6.24
CA LYS A 57 6.67 11.65 -5.79
C LYS A 57 5.94 12.47 -6.86
N GLY A 58 4.85 13.12 -6.49
CA GLY A 58 4.13 14.04 -7.37
C GLY A 58 2.64 13.74 -7.44
N TYR A 59 1.84 14.80 -7.55
CA TYR A 59 0.37 14.80 -7.64
C TYR A 59 -0.15 14.19 -8.96
N VAL A 60 0.41 13.09 -9.44
CA VAL A 60 -0.16 12.35 -10.57
C VAL A 60 -1.38 11.59 -10.06
N ARG A 61 -2.48 12.34 -9.86
CA ARG A 61 -3.82 11.81 -9.60
C ARG A 61 -4.33 11.13 -10.88
N THR A 62 -3.81 9.94 -11.16
CA THR A 62 -4.48 9.05 -12.10
C THR A 62 -5.71 8.45 -11.43
N LEU A 63 -6.75 8.15 -12.21
CA LEU A 63 -7.92 7.42 -11.73
C LEU A 63 -7.51 6.08 -11.09
N GLN A 64 -6.47 5.45 -11.64
CA GLN A 64 -5.89 4.21 -11.16
C GLN A 64 -5.26 4.38 -9.76
N THR A 65 -4.49 5.44 -9.54
CA THR A 65 -3.92 5.75 -8.21
C THR A 65 -5.00 5.98 -7.18
N ALA A 66 -6.05 6.73 -7.52
CA ALA A 66 -7.17 6.99 -6.61
C ALA A 66 -7.95 5.70 -6.27
N ASN A 67 -8.23 4.86 -7.27
CA ASN A 67 -8.89 3.57 -7.06
C ASN A 67 -8.05 2.62 -6.20
N PHE A 68 -6.74 2.59 -6.41
CA PHE A 68 -5.82 1.81 -5.58
C PHE A 68 -5.83 2.29 -4.13
N GLN A 69 -5.72 3.61 -3.90
CA GLN A 69 -5.81 4.19 -2.55
C GLN A 69 -7.15 3.88 -1.88
N ALA A 70 -8.26 3.98 -2.60
CA ALA A 70 -9.58 3.62 -2.07
C ALA A 70 -9.65 2.14 -1.66
N ALA A 71 -9.12 1.24 -2.50
CA ALA A 71 -9.08 -0.18 -2.20
C ALA A 71 -8.24 -0.48 -0.95
N THR A 72 -7.05 0.12 -0.80
CA THR A 72 -6.21 -0.09 0.39
C THR A 72 -6.79 0.54 1.65
N MET A 73 -7.56 1.64 1.54
CA MET A 73 -8.33 2.20 2.64
C MET A 73 -9.43 1.25 3.13
N ASN A 74 -10.13 0.57 2.21
CA ASN A 74 -11.12 -0.44 2.58
C ASN A 74 -10.48 -1.63 3.30
N LEU A 75 -9.31 -2.10 2.83
CA LEU A 75 -8.56 -3.16 3.53
C LEU A 75 -8.14 -2.73 4.95
N ALA A 76 -7.69 -1.49 5.12
CA ALA A 76 -7.36 -0.95 6.44
C ALA A 76 -8.58 -0.89 7.36
N ARG A 77 -9.75 -0.46 6.84
CA ARG A 77 -11.01 -0.47 7.59
C ARG A 77 -11.38 -1.89 8.03
N GLU A 78 -11.33 -2.86 7.12
CA GLU A 78 -11.65 -4.27 7.44
C GLU A 78 -10.64 -4.90 8.41
N SER A 79 -9.41 -4.41 8.47
CA SER A 79 -8.42 -4.90 9.43
C SER A 79 -8.84 -4.68 10.88
N LEU A 80 -9.72 -3.70 11.15
CA LEU A 80 -10.30 -3.47 12.48
C LEU A 80 -10.97 -4.72 13.04
N ASP A 81 -11.59 -5.50 12.17
CA ASP A 81 -12.34 -6.72 12.52
C ASP A 81 -11.48 -7.99 12.35
N ARG A 82 -10.58 -8.02 11.36
CA ARG A 82 -9.83 -9.23 10.97
C ARG A 82 -8.52 -9.45 11.73
N HIS A 83 -7.92 -8.38 12.26
CA HIS A 83 -6.59 -8.46 12.88
C HIS A 83 -6.62 -7.98 14.33
N SER A 84 -5.78 -8.62 15.16
CA SER A 84 -5.52 -8.26 16.55
C SER A 84 -4.90 -6.86 16.66
N ARG A 85 -4.90 -6.24 17.84
CA ARG A 85 -4.24 -4.93 18.05
C ARG A 85 -2.71 -5.05 18.03
N GLU A 86 -2.20 -6.25 18.20
CA GLU A 86 -0.78 -6.58 18.17
C GLU A 86 -0.27 -6.69 16.72
N ASP A 87 -1.12 -7.17 15.80
CA ASP A 87 -0.79 -7.34 14.39
C ASP A 87 -1.12 -6.11 13.52
N ARG A 88 -1.86 -5.12 14.06
CA ARG A 88 -2.22 -3.88 13.35
C ARG A 88 -1.99 -2.64 14.22
N ASP A 89 -1.53 -1.57 13.59
CA ASP A 89 -1.46 -0.25 14.22
C ASP A 89 -2.33 0.74 13.44
N ILE A 90 -3.40 1.22 14.08
CA ILE A 90 -4.30 2.25 13.54
C ILE A 90 -4.51 3.29 14.63
N SER A 91 -3.92 4.46 14.41
CA SER A 91 -4.06 5.65 15.24
C SER A 91 -4.75 6.78 14.49
N THR A 92 -5.56 7.57 15.18
CA THR A 92 -6.30 8.71 14.59
C THR A 92 -6.05 9.98 15.39
N LEU A 93 -5.82 11.08 14.68
CA LEU A 93 -5.71 12.43 15.25
C LEU A 93 -6.71 13.35 14.55
N THR A 94 -7.46 14.13 15.34
CA THR A 94 -8.32 15.21 14.84
C THR A 94 -7.72 16.54 15.26
N LEU A 95 -7.30 17.36 14.30
CA LEU A 95 -6.48 18.54 14.54
C LEU A 95 -7.10 19.78 13.88
N THR A 96 -7.00 20.91 14.57
CA THR A 96 -7.23 22.24 13.98
C THR A 96 -5.87 22.87 13.71
N VAL A 97 -5.53 23.09 12.44
CA VAL A 97 -4.20 23.54 12.02
C VAL A 97 -4.28 24.61 10.94
N SER A 98 -3.31 25.51 10.92
CA SER A 98 -3.11 26.44 9.81
C SER A 98 -2.58 25.72 8.56
N PRO A 99 -2.68 26.31 7.36
CA PRO A 99 -2.06 25.79 6.15
C PRO A 99 -0.54 25.55 6.29
N GLU A 100 0.17 26.43 7.01
CA GLU A 100 1.60 26.28 7.29
C GLU A 100 1.89 25.03 8.13
N SER A 101 1.13 24.83 9.21
CA SER A 101 1.27 23.64 10.05
C SER A 101 0.88 22.36 9.30
N LEU A 102 -0.15 22.41 8.45
CA LEU A 102 -0.51 21.30 7.57
C LEU A 102 0.62 20.93 6.61
N ALA A 103 1.32 21.91 6.04
CA ALA A 103 2.48 21.67 5.19
C ALA A 103 3.62 20.98 5.97
N LYS A 104 3.91 21.45 7.20
CA LYS A 104 4.91 20.81 8.08
C LYS A 104 4.55 19.35 8.41
N ILE A 105 3.29 19.08 8.74
CA ILE A 105 2.81 17.71 9.00
C ILE A 105 3.04 16.80 7.78
N LYS A 106 2.72 17.28 6.56
CA LYS A 106 2.96 16.50 5.33
C LYS A 106 4.44 16.20 5.10
N MET A 107 5.34 17.15 5.40
CA MET A 107 6.79 16.93 5.32
C MET A 107 7.28 15.87 6.31
N GLU A 108 6.77 15.89 7.55
CA GLU A 108 7.12 14.87 8.56
C GLU A 108 6.66 13.47 8.15
N ILE A 109 5.49 13.35 7.52
CA ILE A 109 4.99 12.09 6.97
C ILE A 109 5.91 11.59 5.86
N GLU A 110 6.36 12.46 4.94
CA GLU A 110 7.33 12.07 3.91
C GLU A 110 8.67 11.62 4.52
N ALA A 111 9.16 12.34 5.52
CA ALA A 111 10.37 11.96 6.23
C ALA A 111 10.22 10.60 6.94
N LEU A 112 9.07 10.33 7.56
CA LEU A 112 8.76 9.04 8.17
C LEU A 112 8.73 7.91 7.14
N GLN A 113 8.09 8.12 5.97
CA GLN A 113 8.09 7.14 4.89
C GLN A 113 9.52 6.77 4.48
N ASN A 114 10.39 7.76 4.29
CA ASN A 114 11.81 7.50 3.96
C ASN A 114 12.53 6.72 5.06
N ARG A 115 12.21 6.94 6.34
CA ARG A 115 12.77 6.15 7.45
C ARG A 115 12.26 4.71 7.42
N ILE A 116 10.98 4.48 7.15
CA ILE A 116 10.40 3.13 7.02
C ILE A 116 11.07 2.37 5.87
N LEU A 117 11.28 3.01 4.71
CA LEU A 117 11.96 2.37 3.58
C LEU A 117 13.37 1.89 3.95
N LYS A 118 14.12 2.71 4.70
CA LYS A 118 15.47 2.31 5.18
C LYS A 118 15.43 1.11 6.13
N ILE A 119 14.41 0.99 6.96
CA ILE A 119 14.24 -0.19 7.84
C ILE A 119 14.05 -1.45 6.99
N VAL A 120 13.17 -1.38 5.99
CA VAL A 120 12.85 -2.52 5.11
C VAL A 120 14.01 -2.88 4.18
N GLU A 121 14.85 -1.93 3.77
CA GLU A 121 16.04 -2.20 2.95
C GLU A 121 17.01 -3.18 3.61
N THR A 122 17.12 -3.12 4.94
CA THR A 122 18.00 -3.97 5.75
C THR A 122 17.31 -5.19 6.36
N ASP A 123 16.01 -5.40 6.10
CA ASP A 123 15.27 -6.55 6.62
C ASP A 123 15.50 -7.80 5.76
N GLU A 124 16.29 -8.74 6.29
CA GLU A 124 16.63 -10.00 5.61
C GLU A 124 15.62 -11.12 5.89
N THR A 125 14.77 -10.97 6.90
CA THR A 125 13.89 -12.03 7.43
C THR A 125 12.41 -11.70 7.26
N VAL A 126 12.02 -11.43 6.02
CA VAL A 126 10.64 -11.10 5.66
C VAL A 126 9.70 -12.31 5.75
N ASP A 127 8.63 -12.22 6.55
CA ASP A 127 7.67 -13.31 6.80
C ASP A 127 6.22 -13.01 6.37
N ARG A 128 5.91 -11.75 6.05
CA ARG A 128 4.60 -11.31 5.55
C ARG A 128 4.67 -9.96 4.86
N VAL A 129 3.58 -9.60 4.19
CA VAL A 129 3.42 -8.30 3.51
C VAL A 129 2.54 -7.40 4.37
N TYR A 130 3.02 -6.20 4.67
CA TYR A 130 2.25 -5.14 5.31
C TYR A 130 1.92 -4.03 4.31
N GLN A 131 0.67 -3.57 4.33
CA GLN A 131 0.26 -2.33 3.66
C GLN A 131 0.22 -1.20 4.69
N VAL A 132 1.06 -0.19 4.52
CA VAL A 132 1.07 1.01 5.35
C VAL A 132 0.43 2.16 4.58
N ASN A 133 -0.53 2.83 5.20
CA ASN A 133 -1.21 3.98 4.61
C ASN A 133 -1.04 5.21 5.52
N PHE A 134 -0.78 6.36 4.91
CA PHE A 134 -0.81 7.65 5.59
C PHE A 134 -1.87 8.51 4.91
N GLN A 135 -2.89 8.94 5.66
CA GLN A 135 -3.92 9.85 5.15
C GLN A 135 -3.96 11.12 5.98
N VAL A 136 -3.95 12.27 5.31
CA VAL A 136 -4.25 13.58 5.88
C VAL A 136 -5.27 14.23 4.97
N PHE A 137 -6.47 14.47 5.49
CA PHE A 137 -7.59 14.99 4.74
C PHE A 137 -8.39 15.99 5.58
N PRO A 138 -9.00 17.00 4.93
CA PRO A 138 -9.84 17.95 5.64
C PRO A 138 -11.17 17.29 6.07
N LEU A 139 -11.64 17.63 7.27
CA LEU A 139 -12.99 17.28 7.76
C LEU A 139 -13.97 18.45 7.66
N THR A 140 -13.49 19.63 7.26
CA THR A 140 -14.29 20.84 7.04
C THR A 140 -13.95 21.43 5.67
N LYS A 141 -14.87 22.19 5.08
CA LYS A 141 -14.60 22.98 3.87
C LYS A 141 -13.74 24.19 4.24
N HIS A 142 -12.99 24.72 3.27
CA HIS A 142 -12.47 26.08 3.38
C HIS A 142 -13.65 27.06 3.26
N GLU A 143 -13.68 28.14 4.03
CA GLU A 143 -14.77 29.14 3.94
C GLU A 143 -14.83 29.77 2.54
N GLU A 144 -13.70 29.89 1.85
CA GLU A 144 -13.62 30.39 0.48
C GLU A 144 -14.13 29.38 -0.57
N ASP A 145 -14.21 28.08 -0.26
CA ASP A 145 -14.75 27.05 -1.18
C ASP A 145 -16.29 26.98 -1.15
N SER A 146 -16.93 27.84 -0.36
CA SER A 146 -18.39 27.88 -0.17
C SER A 146 -19.06 29.13 -0.78
N GLN A 147 -18.32 29.93 -1.56
CA GLN A 147 -18.82 31.01 -2.41
C GLN A 147 -18.70 30.62 -3.89
#